data_AF-A0A1T4R0K0-F1
#
_entry.id   AF-A0A1T4R0K0-F1
#
_cell.length_a   1.000
_cell.length_b   1.000
_cell.length_c   1.000
_cell.angle_alpha   90.00
_cell.angle_beta   90.00
_cell.angle_gamma   90.00
#
_symmetry.space_group_name_H-M   'P 1'
#
loop_
_entity.id
_entity.type
_entity.pdbx_description
1 polymer ?
#
loop_
_entity_poly.entity_id
_entity_poly.type
_entity_poly.pdbx_seq_one_letter_code
_entity_poly.pdbx_strand_id
1 'polypeptide(L)' 'MTKTRKIFHLLLFISLFWLLLPGWAIASGTATVTGTKLNIRQFPSTTAKILGQVKKGDKLPV' A
#
# COMPACT_ATOMS: atom_id res chain seq x y z
N MET A 1 40.40 -25.94 -5.11
CA MET A 1 39.09 -26.56 -5.40
C MET A 1 37.98 -26.21 -4.39
N THR A 2 38.14 -25.22 -3.50
CA THR A 2 37.13 -24.86 -2.48
C THR A 2 36.32 -23.58 -2.79
N LYS A 3 36.82 -22.74 -3.71
CA LYS A 3 36.22 -21.44 -4.07
C LYS A 3 34.91 -21.57 -4.85
N THR A 4 34.86 -22.47 -5.83
CA THR A 4 33.66 -22.74 -6.65
C THR A 4 32.52 -23.37 -5.86
N ARG A 5 32.84 -24.27 -4.92
CA ARG A 5 31.86 -24.86 -3.99
C ARG A 5 31.24 -23.83 -3.04
N LYS A 6 32.04 -22.89 -2.52
CA LYS A 6 31.55 -21.79 -1.67
C LYS A 6 30.63 -20.83 -2.42
N ILE A 7 30.96 -20.51 -3.68
CA ILE A 7 30.11 -19.68 -4.55
C ILE A 7 28.78 -20.36 -4.82
N PHE A 8 28.78 -21.67 -5.09
CA PHE A 8 27.56 -22.43 -5.29
C PHE A 8 26.64 -22.40 -4.05
N HIS A 9 27.18 -22.60 -2.85
CA HIS A 9 26.40 -22.49 -1.62
C HIS A 9 25.92 -21.06 -1.35
N LEU A 10 26.70 -20.03 -1.68
CA LEU A 10 26.28 -18.64 -1.58
C LEU A 10 25.08 -18.34 -2.50
N LEU A 11 25.11 -18.85 -3.73
CA LEU A 11 23.99 -18.72 -4.69
C LEU A 11 22.76 -19.50 -4.23
N LEU A 12 22.94 -20.71 -3.67
CA LEU A 12 21.86 -21.50 -3.09
C LEU A 12 21.21 -20.77 -1.90
N PHE A 13 22.02 -20.13 -1.06
CA PHE A 13 21.56 -19.38 0.10
C PHE A 13 20.81 -18.11 -0.30
N ILE A 14 21.28 -17.38 -1.32
CA ILE A 14 20.60 -16.18 -1.86
C ILE A 14 19.26 -16.55 -2.53
N SER A 15 19.22 -17.66 -3.28
CA SER A 15 17.99 -18.20 -3.87
C SER A 15 16.97 -18.61 -2.81
N LEU A 16 17.42 -19.29 -1.75
CA LEU A 16 16.58 -19.67 -0.63
C LEU A 16 16.12 -18.46 0.20
N PHE A 17 16.95 -17.41 0.31
CA PHE A 17 16.62 -16.17 1.00
C PHE A 17 15.47 -15.43 0.30
N TRP A 18 15.46 -15.36 -1.04
CA TRP A 18 14.35 -14.78 -1.82
C TRP A 18 13.02 -15.53 -1.65
N LEU A 19 13.07 -16.84 -1.36
CA LEU A 19 11.89 -17.69 -1.09
C LEU A 19 11.34 -17.52 0.33
N LEU A 20 12.13 -16.99 1.27
CA LEU A 20 11.81 -16.88 2.69
C LEU A 20 11.52 -15.44 3.14
N LEU A 21 11.56 -14.45 2.24
CA LEU A 21 11.18 -13.08 2.60
C LEU A 21 9.66 -12.97 2.71
N PRO A 22 9.10 -12.63 3.89
CA PRO A 22 7.69 -12.29 3.98
C PRO A 22 7.43 -11.04 3.14
N GLY A 23 6.49 -11.14 2.20
CA GLY A 23 6.01 -9.98 1.45
C GLY A 23 5.40 -8.98 2.43
N TRP A 24 5.91 -7.75 2.44
CA TRP A 24 5.39 -6.68 3.27
C TRP A 24 4.00 -6.32 2.76
N ALA A 25 2.96 -6.79 3.43
CA ALA A 25 1.59 -6.45 3.08
C ALA A 25 1.31 -5.00 3.52
N ILE A 26 1.08 -4.10 2.57
CA ILE A 26 0.60 -2.75 2.84
C ILE A 26 -0.92 -2.87 3.06
N ALA A 27 -1.36 -2.68 4.30
CA ALA A 27 -2.79 -2.57 4.59
C ALA A 27 -3.32 -1.28 3.95
N SER A 28 -4.14 -1.41 2.91
CA SER A 28 -4.89 -0.31 2.32
C SER A 28 -6.36 -0.44 2.72
N GLY A 29 -6.86 0.54 3.44
CA GLY A 29 -8.28 0.62 3.77
C GLY A 29 -9.05 1.37 2.68
N THR A 30 -10.34 1.06 2.55
CA THR A 30 -11.25 1.90 1.77
C THR A 30 -12.47 2.26 2.59
N ALA A 31 -12.92 3.50 2.48
CA ALA A 31 -14.20 3.97 3.01
C ALA A 31 -15.20 4.13 1.87
N THR A 32 -16.47 3.86 2.17
CA THR A 32 -17.58 4.09 1.23
C THR A 32 -18.33 5.35 1.63
N VAL A 33 -18.60 6.22 0.66
CA VAL A 33 -19.39 7.44 0.87
C VAL A 33 -20.86 7.05 1.05
N THR A 34 -21.44 7.39 2.21
CA THR A 34 -22.85 7.09 2.53
C THR A 34 -23.80 8.26 2.24
N GLY A 35 -23.28 9.49 2.26
CA GLY A 35 -24.03 10.71 1.95
C GLY A 35 -24.28 10.89 0.44
N THR A 36 -25.36 11.58 0.07
CA THR A 36 -25.72 11.80 -1.34
C THR A 36 -24.69 12.61 -2.11
N LYS A 37 -24.13 13.65 -1.47
CA LYS A 37 -23.10 14.53 -2.04
C LYS A 37 -22.24 15.11 -0.92
N LEU A 38 -20.94 14.83 -0.91
CA LEU A 38 -19.98 15.33 0.08
C LEU A 38 -18.88 16.18 -0.57
N ASN A 39 -18.37 17.16 0.17
CA ASN A 39 -17.25 18.01 -0.24
C ASN A 39 -15.94 17.46 0.35
N ILE A 40 -14.92 17.27 -0.49
CA ILE A 40 -13.55 17.02 -0.03
C ILE A 40 -12.90 18.37 0.28
N ARG A 41 -12.38 18.52 1.50
CA ARG A 41 -11.77 19.76 1.98
C ARG A 41 -10.29 19.57 2.25
N GLN A 42 -9.53 20.65 2.09
CA GLN A 42 -8.08 20.62 2.25
C GLN A 42 -7.63 20.28 3.68
N PHE A 43 -8.42 20.65 4.70
CA PHE A 43 -8.13 20.44 6.12
C PHE A 43 -9.45 20.16 6.88
N PRO A 44 -9.43 19.61 8.10
CA PRO A 44 -10.63 19.29 8.88
C PRO A 44 -11.30 20.55 9.48
N SER A 45 -11.81 21.42 8.62
CA SER A 45 -12.57 22.63 8.97
C SER A 45 -13.68 22.89 7.94
N THR A 46 -14.81 23.43 8.38
CA THR A 46 -15.95 23.79 7.52
C THR A 46 -15.68 25.02 6.65
N THR A 47 -14.70 25.85 7.01
CA THR A 47 -14.28 27.04 6.26
C THR A 47 -13.17 26.75 5.24
N ALA A 48 -12.56 25.56 5.29
CA ALA A 48 -11.49 25.18 4.38
C ALA A 48 -11.97 25.08 2.92
N LYS A 49 -11.06 25.40 1.99
CA LYS A 49 -11.31 25.33 0.54
C LYS A 49 -11.79 23.93 0.13
N ILE A 50 -12.80 23.91 -0.74
CA ILE A 50 -13.30 22.67 -1.36
C ILE A 50 -12.36 22.30 -2.51
N LEU A 51 -11.85 21.07 -2.48
CA LEU A 51 -10.97 20.50 -3.50
C LEU A 51 -11.73 19.69 -4.54
N GLY A 52 -12.88 19.13 -4.16
CA GLY A 52 -13.70 18.29 -5.03
C GLY A 52 -14.97 17.82 -4.33
N GLN A 53 -15.76 17.02 -5.05
CA GLN A 53 -17.02 16.45 -4.56
C GLN A 53 -17.12 14.98 -4.90
N VAL A 54 -17.72 14.22 -3.99
CA VAL A 54 -17.97 12.78 -4.12
C VAL A 54 -19.43 12.47 -3.83
N LYS A 55 -19.91 11.33 -4.32
CA LYS A 55 -21.30 10.89 -4.28
C LYS A 55 -21.45 9.59 -3.51
N LYS A 56 -22.70 9.26 -3.14
CA LYS A 56 -23.04 8.00 -2.47
C LYS A 56 -22.54 6.81 -3.27
N GLY A 57 -21.86 5.88 -2.59
CA GLY A 57 -21.30 4.67 -3.19
C GLY A 57 -19.86 4.80 -3.67
N ASP A 58 -19.32 6.02 -3.77
CA ASP A 58 -17.91 6.22 -4.09
C ASP A 58 -17.02 5.56 -3.03
N LYS A 59 -15.93 4.91 -3.47
CA LYS A 59 -14.93 4.31 -2.60
C LYS A 59 -13.67 5.17 -2.59
N LEU A 60 -13.23 5.57 -1.41
CA LEU A 60 -12.05 6.38 -1.21
C LEU A 60 -11.03 5.62 -0.35
N PRO A 61 -9.72 5.75 -0.61
CA PRO A 61 -8.71 5.23 0.29
C PRO A 61 -8.79 5.94 1.65
N VAL A 62 -8.47 5.22 2.72
CA VAL A 62 -8.31 5.78 4.08
C VAL A 62 -6.86 5.71 4.54
#